data_AF-A0A941DWG7-F1
#
_entry.id   AF-A0A941DWG7-F1
#
_cell.length_a   1.000
_cell.length_b   1.000
_cell.length_c   1.000
_cell.angle_alpha   90.00
_cell.angle_beta   90.00
_cell.angle_gamma   90.00
#
_symmetry.space_group_name_H-M   'P 1'
#
loop_
_entity.id
_entity.type
_entity.pdbx_description
1 polymer ?
#
loop_
_entity_poly.entity_id
_entity_poly.type
_entity_poly.pdbx_seq_one_letter_code
_entity_poly.pdbx_strand_id
1 'polypeptide(L)'
;MNKTSVLISFSLILLIVSIIPLFYILREYWIEHQINERYEIHHAYQDSQVFGDMEAVPELTINDKNIKIIEEKTSKKAPLTSWDQDENVSPGDIVKIHLLLNDEEISKPDEIWLSNRNRGGRYFSWFDIVIVTDKLTGKKQINIVQRLTDNNQPMKSREWKIITITQDNDVSEEVLKYSERNDNKLGVKLINFSGTSLMSMGYYSDITKGYPNHFFPFIYPISTSIIGIFLLIISLNIVLYKKRLLLIEREL
;
A
#
# COMPACT_ATOMS: atom_id res chain seq x y z
N MET A 1 7.42 -16.56 45.03
CA MET A 1 7.20 -15.25 44.36
C MET A 1 5.85 -14.70 44.80
N ASN A 2 5.76 -13.43 45.21
CA ASN A 2 4.48 -12.84 45.63
C ASN A 2 3.50 -12.83 44.44
N LYS A 3 2.24 -13.22 44.65
CA LYS A 3 1.21 -13.26 43.58
C LYS A 3 1.10 -11.93 42.82
N THR A 4 1.24 -10.81 43.52
CA THR A 4 1.26 -9.47 42.92
C THR A 4 2.48 -9.25 42.02
N SER A 5 3.66 -9.73 42.40
CA SER A 5 4.86 -9.65 41.55
C SER A 5 4.70 -10.49 40.28
N VAL A 6 4.06 -11.67 40.35
CA VAL A 6 3.74 -12.49 39.18
C VAL A 6 2.85 -11.72 38.20
N LEU A 7 1.78 -11.10 38.69
CA LEU A 7 0.85 -10.34 37.87
C LEU A 7 1.52 -9.13 37.20
N ILE A 8 2.37 -8.40 37.93
CA ILE A 8 3.14 -7.29 37.38
C ILE A 8 4.06 -7.81 36.27
N SER A 9 4.86 -8.86 36.53
CA SER A 9 5.76 -9.42 35.52
C SER A 9 5.00 -9.86 34.26
N PHE A 10 3.87 -10.56 34.42
CA PHE A 10 3.05 -11.00 33.29
C PHE A 10 2.46 -9.82 32.51
N SER A 11 1.95 -8.79 33.20
CA SER A 11 1.44 -7.58 32.56
C SER A 11 2.51 -6.86 31.74
N LEU A 12 3.74 -6.74 32.28
CA LEU A 12 4.85 -6.11 31.58
C LEU A 12 5.27 -6.90 30.35
N ILE A 13 5.30 -8.24 30.42
CA ILE A 13 5.59 -9.10 29.27
C ILE A 13 4.57 -8.86 28.15
N LEU A 14 3.27 -8.86 28.47
CA LEU A 14 2.22 -8.61 27.48
C LEU A 14 2.38 -7.24 26.79
N LEU A 15 2.70 -6.20 27.57
CA LEU A 15 2.93 -4.85 27.05
C LEU A 15 4.19 -4.78 26.18
N ILE A 16 5.31 -5.34 26.64
CA ILE A 16 6.59 -5.32 25.94
C ILE A 16 6.48 -6.03 24.58
N VAL A 17 5.81 -7.19 24.53
CA VAL A 17 5.65 -7.93 23.27
C VAL A 17 4.73 -7.18 22.31
N SER A 18 3.75 -6.44 22.82
CA SER A 18 2.74 -5.77 21.98
C SER A 18 3.12 -4.36 21.53
N ILE A 19 4.06 -3.69 22.22
CA ILE A 19 4.35 -2.25 21.99
C ILE A 19 4.91 -1.98 20.60
N ILE A 20 5.79 -2.85 20.07
CA ILE A 20 6.41 -2.66 18.76
C ILE A 20 5.36 -2.80 17.64
N PRO A 21 4.58 -3.89 17.57
CA PRO A 21 3.47 -3.98 16.62
C PRO A 21 2.46 -2.84 16.72
N LEU A 22 2.07 -2.44 17.93
CA LEU A 22 1.15 -1.31 18.12
C LEU A 22 1.74 -0.02 17.56
N PHE A 23 3.02 0.26 17.83
CA PHE A 23 3.70 1.43 17.30
C PHE A 23 3.68 1.44 15.76
N TYR A 24 3.96 0.30 15.12
CA TYR A 24 3.89 0.21 13.67
C TYR A 24 2.48 0.37 13.12
N ILE A 25 1.47 -0.25 13.73
CA ILE A 25 0.07 -0.05 13.35
C ILE A 25 -0.31 1.44 13.45
N LEU A 26 0.00 2.09 14.57
CA LEU A 26 -0.28 3.50 14.77
C LEU A 26 0.44 4.38 13.74
N ARG A 27 1.71 4.09 13.46
CA ARG A 27 2.50 4.82 12.46
C ARG A 27 1.90 4.68 11.06
N GLU A 28 1.49 3.47 10.66
CA GLU A 28 0.83 3.23 9.37
C GLU A 28 -0.47 4.03 9.25
N TYR A 29 -1.33 3.96 10.27
CA TYR A 29 -2.59 4.72 10.27
C TYR A 29 -2.37 6.23 10.27
N TRP A 30 -1.37 6.71 11.01
CA TRP A 30 -1.04 8.13 11.01
C TRP A 30 -0.56 8.59 9.63
N ILE A 31 0.35 7.84 8.99
CA ILE A 31 0.82 8.18 7.64
C ILE A 31 -0.34 8.17 6.64
N GLU A 32 -1.16 7.11 6.65
CA GLU A 32 -2.35 6.99 5.79
C GLU A 32 -3.29 8.19 5.99
N HIS A 33 -3.56 8.57 7.24
CA HIS A 33 -4.39 9.71 7.57
C HIS A 33 -3.80 11.02 7.02
N GLN A 34 -2.50 11.28 7.23
CA GLN A 34 -1.84 12.47 6.69
C GLN A 34 -1.94 12.57 5.16
N ILE A 35 -1.80 11.45 4.47
CA ILE A 35 -1.93 11.40 3.01
C ILE A 35 -3.38 11.66 2.59
N ASN A 36 -4.36 11.01 3.23
CA ASN A 36 -5.77 11.16 2.86
C ASN A 36 -6.34 12.55 3.19
N GLU A 37 -5.83 13.20 4.23
CA GLU A 37 -6.15 14.60 4.54
C GLU A 37 -5.56 15.56 3.49
N ARG A 38 -4.38 15.25 2.96
CA ARG A 38 -3.70 16.12 1.99
C ARG A 38 -4.08 15.85 0.54
N TYR A 39 -4.32 14.62 0.16
CA TYR A 39 -4.47 14.21 -1.23
C TYR A 39 -5.81 13.51 -1.47
N GLU A 40 -6.38 13.82 -2.62
CA GLU A 40 -7.51 13.11 -3.20
C GLU A 40 -7.03 12.38 -4.45
N ILE A 41 -7.38 11.10 -4.60
CA ILE A 41 -6.90 10.26 -5.70
C ILE A 41 -8.10 9.62 -6.37
N HIS A 42 -8.17 9.74 -7.68
CA HIS A 42 -9.20 9.15 -8.53
C HIS A 42 -8.56 8.48 -9.73
N HIS A 43 -9.18 7.43 -10.27
CA HIS A 43 -8.78 6.95 -11.60
C HIS A 43 -9.06 8.04 -12.64
N ALA A 44 -8.23 8.12 -13.67
CA ALA A 44 -8.38 9.14 -14.69
C ALA A 44 -9.52 8.86 -15.69
N TYR A 45 -10.02 7.62 -15.70
CA TYR A 45 -11.14 7.17 -16.52
C TYR A 45 -12.43 7.06 -15.67
N GLN A 46 -13.59 7.30 -16.28
CA GLN A 46 -14.92 7.16 -15.64
C GLN A 46 -15.43 5.71 -15.75
N ASP A 47 -16.43 5.30 -14.95
CA ASP A 47 -16.90 3.90 -14.83
C ASP A 47 -17.29 3.17 -16.14
N SER A 48 -17.63 3.90 -17.21
CA SER A 48 -17.87 3.34 -18.56
C SER A 48 -16.60 3.19 -19.43
N GLN A 49 -15.46 3.64 -18.92
CA GLN A 49 -14.11 3.57 -19.48
C GLN A 49 -13.16 2.73 -18.61
N VAL A 50 -13.69 1.92 -17.68
CA VAL A 50 -12.92 0.89 -16.96
C VAL A 50 -12.47 -0.13 -17.99
N PHE A 51 -11.31 0.09 -18.63
CA PHE A 51 -10.66 -0.79 -19.63
C PHE A 51 -11.65 -1.81 -20.22
N GLY A 52 -12.68 -1.23 -20.84
CA GLY A 52 -13.96 -1.85 -21.08
C GLY A 52 -13.81 -2.65 -22.34
N ASP A 53 -13.83 -3.98 -22.19
CA ASP A 53 -13.37 -4.95 -23.17
C ASP A 53 -11.85 -4.89 -23.42
N MET A 54 -11.24 -6.04 -23.75
CA MET A 54 -9.79 -6.23 -23.91
C MET A 54 -9.14 -5.37 -25.02
N GLU A 55 -9.86 -4.40 -25.60
CA GLU A 55 -9.53 -3.65 -26.81
C GLU A 55 -9.31 -2.13 -26.59
N ALA A 56 -9.70 -1.51 -25.46
CA ALA A 56 -9.56 -0.06 -25.29
C ALA A 56 -8.82 0.36 -23.99
N VAL A 57 -7.57 0.86 -24.12
CA VAL A 57 -7.25 2.31 -24.04
C VAL A 57 -5.95 2.59 -24.83
N PRO A 58 -6.06 3.10 -26.08
CA PRO A 58 -4.93 3.62 -26.85
C PRO A 58 -4.79 5.15 -26.76
N GLU A 59 -5.77 5.87 -26.19
CA GLU A 59 -5.75 7.33 -26.03
C GLU A 59 -6.75 7.77 -24.96
N LEU A 60 -6.37 8.74 -24.13
CA LEU A 60 -7.17 9.28 -23.04
C LEU A 60 -6.97 10.80 -22.98
N THR A 61 -8.06 11.57 -23.01
CA THR A 61 -7.99 13.03 -22.86
C THR A 61 -8.40 13.43 -21.45
N ILE A 62 -7.49 14.07 -20.70
CA ILE A 62 -7.69 14.52 -19.32
C ILE A 62 -7.30 15.99 -19.23
N ASN A 63 -8.24 16.89 -18.91
CA ASN A 63 -7.98 18.33 -18.74
C ASN A 63 -7.16 18.93 -19.90
N ASP A 64 -7.63 18.72 -21.14
CA ASP A 64 -6.98 19.16 -22.39
C ASP A 64 -5.60 18.54 -22.67
N LYS A 65 -5.19 17.53 -21.89
CA LYS A 65 -3.98 16.73 -22.14
C LYS A 65 -4.35 15.42 -22.79
N ASN A 66 -3.73 15.12 -23.93
CA ASN A 66 -3.93 13.87 -24.64
C ASN A 66 -2.83 12.88 -24.24
N ILE A 67 -3.19 11.80 -23.55
CA ILE A 67 -2.28 10.72 -23.17
C ILE A 67 -2.54 9.54 -24.09
N LYS A 68 -1.54 9.15 -24.87
CA LYS A 68 -1.63 8.05 -25.82
C LYS A 68 -0.69 6.94 -25.42
N ILE A 69 -1.18 5.70 -25.54
CA ILE A 69 -0.45 4.49 -25.18
C ILE A 69 -0.22 3.70 -26.47
N ILE A 70 1.05 3.52 -26.85
CA ILE A 70 1.42 2.75 -28.04
C ILE A 70 2.11 1.46 -27.60
N GLU A 71 1.61 0.34 -28.11
CA GLU A 71 2.19 -0.99 -27.87
C GLU A 71 3.15 -1.38 -29.00
N GLU A 72 4.41 -1.61 -28.65
CA GLU A 72 5.38 -2.27 -29.52
C GLU A 72 5.43 -3.76 -29.18
N LYS A 73 5.09 -4.62 -30.16
CA LYS A 73 5.08 -6.08 -29.98
C LYS A 73 6.50 -6.63 -29.83
N THR A 74 6.76 -7.37 -28.75
CA THR A 74 8.07 -7.99 -28.52
C THR A 74 8.17 -9.44 -29.01
N SER A 75 7.04 -10.06 -29.38
CA SER A 75 6.89 -11.51 -29.64
C SER A 75 7.21 -12.42 -28.45
N LYS A 76 7.48 -11.88 -27.26
CA LYS A 76 7.68 -12.67 -26.04
C LYS A 76 6.34 -12.93 -25.34
N LYS A 77 6.29 -14.01 -24.57
CA LYS A 77 5.15 -14.40 -23.73
C LYS A 77 5.53 -14.37 -22.26
N ALA A 78 4.60 -13.95 -21.41
CA ALA A 78 4.77 -13.98 -19.97
C ALA A 78 4.83 -15.44 -19.47
N PRO A 79 5.64 -15.74 -18.42
CA PRO A 79 5.57 -17.05 -17.78
C PRO A 79 4.19 -17.25 -17.16
N LEU A 80 3.68 -18.48 -17.22
CA LEU A 80 2.42 -18.84 -16.55
C LEU A 80 2.61 -18.79 -15.04
N THR A 81 1.75 -18.06 -14.34
CA THR A 81 1.63 -18.14 -12.89
C THR A 81 0.87 -19.40 -12.48
N SER A 82 0.96 -19.82 -11.21
CA SER A 82 0.16 -20.94 -10.68
C SER A 82 -1.34 -20.74 -10.93
N TRP A 83 -1.82 -19.50 -10.78
CA TRP A 83 -3.21 -19.14 -11.08
C TRP A 83 -3.57 -19.31 -12.56
N ASP A 84 -2.66 -18.98 -13.49
CA ASP A 84 -2.93 -19.17 -14.92
C ASP A 84 -3.04 -20.65 -15.28
N GLN A 85 -2.26 -21.50 -14.60
CA GLN A 85 -2.34 -22.96 -14.77
C GLN A 85 -3.66 -23.51 -14.21
N ASP A 86 -4.05 -23.09 -13.01
CA ASP A 86 -5.29 -23.51 -12.36
C ASP A 86 -6.54 -23.08 -13.16
N GLU A 87 -6.51 -21.89 -13.75
CA GLU A 87 -7.60 -21.33 -14.56
C GLU A 87 -7.50 -21.68 -16.07
N ASN A 88 -6.48 -22.44 -16.48
CA ASN A 88 -6.22 -22.82 -17.87
C ASN A 88 -6.17 -21.62 -18.85
N VAL A 89 -5.49 -20.54 -18.43
CA VAL A 89 -5.36 -19.30 -19.21
C VAL A 89 -4.06 -19.32 -20.01
N SER A 90 -4.14 -18.96 -21.30
CA SER A 90 -2.97 -18.91 -22.20
C SER A 90 -2.01 -17.78 -21.81
N PRO A 91 -0.68 -17.90 -21.99
CA PRO A 91 0.27 -16.85 -21.65
C PRO A 91 -0.05 -15.47 -22.24
N GLY A 92 0.00 -14.43 -21.40
CA GLY A 92 -0.13 -13.04 -21.83
C GLY A 92 1.03 -12.60 -22.74
N ASP A 93 0.76 -11.65 -23.63
CA ASP A 93 1.78 -11.02 -24.45
C ASP A 93 2.64 -10.07 -23.62
N ILE A 94 3.94 -10.04 -23.91
CA ILE A 94 4.82 -8.97 -23.42
C ILE A 94 4.91 -7.92 -24.52
N VAL A 95 4.54 -6.69 -24.18
CA VAL A 95 4.65 -5.54 -25.08
C VAL A 95 5.51 -4.47 -24.43
N LYS A 96 6.14 -3.65 -25.26
CA LYS A 96 6.83 -2.45 -24.79
C LYS A 96 5.88 -1.27 -24.95
N ILE A 97 5.63 -0.56 -23.85
CA ILE A 97 4.67 0.54 -23.81
C ILE A 97 5.41 1.86 -24.00
N HIS A 98 5.00 2.59 -25.02
CA HIS A 98 5.37 3.98 -25.28
C HIS A 98 4.25 4.88 -24.76
N LEU A 99 4.62 5.92 -24.03
CA LEU A 99 3.69 6.86 -23.40
C LEU A 99 3.91 8.23 -24.02
N LEU A 100 2.88 8.72 -24.70
CA LEU A 100 2.92 10.00 -25.37
C LEU A 100 1.98 10.98 -24.68
N LEU A 101 2.44 12.21 -24.49
CA LEU A 101 1.63 13.35 -24.09
C LEU A 101 1.58 14.32 -25.27
N ASN A 102 0.39 14.54 -25.83
CA ASN A 102 0.20 15.38 -27.01
C ASN A 102 1.17 14.99 -28.16
N ASP A 103 1.24 13.70 -28.44
CA ASP A 103 2.13 13.07 -29.44
C ASP A 103 3.64 13.15 -29.18
N GLU A 104 4.08 13.63 -28.00
CA GLU A 104 5.48 13.60 -27.58
C GLU A 104 5.75 12.51 -26.55
N GLU A 105 6.80 11.71 -26.75
CA GLU A 105 7.19 10.65 -25.81
C GLU A 105 7.64 11.25 -24.47
N ILE A 106 6.99 10.85 -23.38
CA ILE A 106 7.22 11.42 -22.03
C ILE A 106 8.04 10.54 -21.09
N SER A 107 8.35 9.31 -21.50
CA SER A 107 9.05 8.33 -20.69
C SER A 107 9.82 7.38 -21.58
N LYS A 108 10.85 6.73 -21.03
CA LYS A 108 11.44 5.59 -21.71
C LYS A 108 10.40 4.45 -21.85
N PRO A 109 10.33 3.78 -23.02
CA PRO A 109 9.44 2.65 -23.18
C PRO A 109 9.92 1.41 -22.41
N ASP A 110 9.00 0.76 -21.70
CA ASP A 110 9.28 -0.39 -20.84
C ASP A 110 8.35 -1.56 -21.13
N GLU A 111 8.83 -2.78 -20.87
CA GLU A 111 8.06 -4.01 -21.08
C GLU A 111 7.02 -4.20 -19.97
N ILE A 112 5.79 -4.54 -20.35
CA ILE A 112 4.74 -4.98 -19.43
C ILE A 112 4.11 -6.28 -19.93
N TRP A 113 3.41 -6.98 -19.03
CA TRP A 113 2.60 -8.13 -19.43
C TRP A 113 1.15 -7.70 -19.58
N LEU A 114 0.59 -7.97 -20.74
CA LEU A 114 -0.83 -7.76 -20.97
C LEU A 114 -1.64 -8.82 -20.22
N SER A 115 -2.73 -8.37 -19.60
CA SER A 115 -3.66 -9.27 -18.95
C SER A 115 -4.32 -10.17 -19.99
N ASN A 116 -4.21 -11.47 -19.78
CA ASN A 116 -4.85 -12.55 -20.52
C ASN A 116 -6.16 -13.01 -19.86
N ARG A 117 -6.55 -12.39 -18.73
CA ARG A 117 -7.73 -12.75 -17.94
C ARG A 117 -8.87 -11.79 -18.24
N ASN A 118 -10.09 -12.31 -18.30
CA ASN A 118 -11.31 -11.49 -18.38
C ASN A 118 -11.72 -10.92 -17.00
N ARG A 119 -10.73 -10.50 -16.20
CA ARG A 119 -10.91 -9.96 -14.85
C ARG A 119 -9.99 -8.74 -14.73
N GLY A 120 -10.56 -7.58 -15.01
CA GLY A 120 -9.83 -6.32 -15.11
C GLY A 120 -9.50 -5.94 -16.56
N GLY A 121 -8.86 -4.78 -16.69
CA GLY A 121 -8.47 -4.21 -17.98
C GLY A 121 -7.30 -4.87 -18.70
N ARG A 122 -7.05 -4.41 -19.93
CA ARG A 122 -5.92 -4.85 -20.77
C ARG A 122 -4.56 -4.76 -20.06
N TYR A 123 -4.34 -3.71 -19.25
CA TYR A 123 -3.11 -3.51 -18.49
C TYR A 123 -3.25 -3.81 -17.00
N PHE A 124 -4.27 -4.58 -16.61
CA PHE A 124 -4.57 -4.88 -15.22
C PHE A 124 -3.33 -5.34 -14.44
N SER A 125 -3.13 -4.75 -13.25
CA SER A 125 -2.01 -4.98 -12.35
C SER A 125 -0.62 -4.50 -12.82
N TRP A 126 -0.50 -4.02 -14.06
CA TRP A 126 0.77 -3.53 -14.61
C TRP A 126 0.84 -2.02 -14.74
N PHE A 127 -0.30 -1.39 -14.99
CA PHE A 127 -0.36 0.01 -15.37
C PHE A 127 -1.69 0.64 -14.98
N ASP A 128 -1.66 1.88 -14.53
CA ASP A 128 -2.85 2.70 -14.31
C ASP A 128 -2.53 4.18 -14.46
N ILE A 129 -3.56 5.00 -14.72
CA ILE A 129 -3.47 6.45 -14.78
C ILE A 129 -4.43 7.02 -13.73
N VAL A 130 -3.89 7.80 -12.80
CA VAL A 130 -4.64 8.38 -11.68
C VAL A 130 -4.48 9.89 -11.65
N ILE A 131 -5.55 10.58 -11.26
CA ILE A 131 -5.55 12.02 -11.00
C ILE A 131 -5.37 12.22 -9.51
N VAL A 132 -4.38 13.03 -9.14
CA VAL A 132 -4.11 13.42 -7.76
C VAL A 132 -4.41 14.89 -7.60
N THR A 133 -5.23 15.23 -6.60
CA THR A 133 -5.49 16.60 -6.19
C THR A 133 -4.86 16.83 -4.82
N ASP A 134 -3.92 17.77 -4.71
CA ASP A 134 -3.44 18.25 -3.41
C ASP A 134 -4.51 19.21 -2.86
N LYS A 135 -5.23 18.78 -1.82
CA LYS A 135 -6.34 19.51 -1.19
C LYS A 135 -5.90 20.81 -0.53
N LEU A 136 -4.63 20.90 -0.12
CA LEU A 136 -4.08 22.10 0.51
C LEU A 136 -3.83 23.21 -0.51
N THR A 137 -3.29 22.85 -1.68
CA THR A 137 -2.92 23.81 -2.72
C THR A 137 -3.95 23.94 -3.85
N GLY A 138 -4.88 22.99 -3.96
CA GLY A 138 -5.83 22.87 -5.07
C GLY A 138 -5.20 22.39 -6.38
N LYS A 139 -3.89 22.12 -6.42
CA LYS A 139 -3.18 21.69 -7.63
C LYS A 139 -3.58 20.26 -7.99
N LYS A 140 -3.81 20.05 -9.29
CA LYS A 140 -4.06 18.72 -9.86
C LYS A 140 -2.85 18.25 -10.65
N GLN A 141 -2.61 16.95 -10.63
CA GLN A 141 -1.60 16.31 -11.45
C GLN A 141 -2.10 14.95 -11.91
N ILE A 142 -1.65 14.53 -13.09
CA ILE A 142 -1.89 13.18 -13.60
C ILE A 142 -0.67 12.36 -13.24
N ASN A 143 -0.87 11.17 -12.69
CA ASN A 143 0.21 10.24 -12.37
C ASN A 143 -0.05 8.94 -13.11
N ILE A 144 0.94 8.51 -13.87
CA ILE A 144 0.94 7.22 -14.54
C ILE A 144 1.78 6.28 -13.67
N VAL A 145 1.15 5.22 -13.15
CA VAL A 145 1.79 4.25 -12.26
C VAL A 145 2.03 2.97 -13.04
N GLN A 146 3.30 2.65 -13.27
CA GLN A 146 3.71 1.46 -14.01
C GLN A 146 4.56 0.55 -13.15
N ARG A 147 4.26 -0.75 -13.16
CA ARG A 147 5.13 -1.76 -12.55
C ARG A 147 6.27 -2.11 -13.49
N LEU A 148 7.50 -2.19 -12.96
CA LEU A 148 8.70 -2.54 -13.74
C LEU A 148 9.16 -3.98 -13.51
N THR A 149 8.71 -4.62 -12.43
CA THR A 149 9.15 -5.96 -12.05
C THR A 149 8.08 -7.02 -12.25
N ASP A 150 8.52 -8.22 -12.59
CA ASP A 150 7.66 -9.38 -12.79
C ASP A 150 7.08 -9.97 -11.48
N ASN A 151 6.13 -10.90 -11.63
CA ASN A 151 5.47 -11.59 -10.50
C ASN A 151 6.42 -12.52 -9.71
N ASN A 152 7.48 -13.00 -10.35
CA ASN A 152 8.43 -13.97 -9.78
C ASN A 152 9.54 -13.29 -8.97
N GLN A 153 9.72 -11.97 -9.14
CA GLN A 153 10.69 -11.21 -8.35
C GLN A 153 10.28 -11.15 -6.88
N PRO A 154 11.25 -11.29 -5.94
CA PRO A 154 10.98 -11.13 -4.53
C PRO A 154 10.50 -9.71 -4.23
N MET A 155 9.61 -9.57 -3.24
CA MET A 155 9.00 -8.26 -2.89
C MET A 155 10.04 -7.14 -2.71
N LYS A 156 11.19 -7.45 -2.09
CA LYS A 156 12.25 -6.47 -1.83
C LYS A 156 12.90 -5.87 -3.08
N SER A 157 12.85 -6.56 -4.22
CA SER A 157 13.41 -6.08 -5.47
C SER A 157 12.35 -5.48 -6.40
N ARG A 158 11.10 -5.32 -5.94
CA ARG A 158 10.03 -4.76 -6.77
C ARG A 158 10.20 -3.26 -6.93
N GLU A 159 9.92 -2.82 -8.16
CA GLU A 159 10.09 -1.45 -8.60
C GLU A 159 8.87 -1.00 -9.39
N TRP A 160 8.52 0.27 -9.21
CA TRP A 160 7.45 0.95 -9.92
C TRP A 160 7.97 2.27 -10.45
N LYS A 161 7.59 2.61 -11.67
CA LYS A 161 7.81 3.91 -12.26
C LYS A 161 6.55 4.75 -12.08
N ILE A 162 6.72 5.98 -11.61
CA ILE A 162 5.64 6.96 -11.49
C ILE A 162 6.02 8.16 -12.35
N ILE A 163 5.21 8.42 -13.38
CA ILE A 163 5.37 9.58 -14.24
C ILE A 163 4.31 10.59 -13.83
N THR A 164 4.74 11.76 -13.36
CA THR A 164 3.87 12.85 -12.94
C THR A 164 3.82 13.90 -14.03
N ILE A 165 2.60 14.30 -14.41
CA ILE A 165 2.31 15.37 -15.36
C ILE A 165 1.56 16.46 -14.59
N THR A 166 2.20 17.61 -14.41
CA THR A 166 1.61 18.74 -13.69
C THR A 166 0.59 19.48 -14.57
N GLN A 167 -0.19 20.38 -13.97
CA GLN A 167 -1.08 21.28 -14.71
C GLN A 167 -0.35 22.08 -15.78
N ASP A 168 0.90 22.49 -15.49
CA ASP A 168 1.74 23.32 -16.36
C ASP A 168 2.43 22.53 -17.49
N ASN A 169 2.10 21.24 -17.65
CA ASN A 169 2.75 20.28 -18.57
C ASN A 169 4.19 19.90 -18.20
N ASP A 170 4.67 20.23 -17.00
CA ASP A 170 5.94 19.68 -16.55
C ASP A 170 5.78 18.17 -16.30
N VAL A 171 6.71 17.41 -16.88
CA VAL A 171 6.76 15.96 -16.75
C VAL A 171 7.96 15.59 -15.88
N SER A 172 7.74 14.76 -14.87
CA SER A 172 8.81 14.18 -14.07
C SER A 172 8.60 12.67 -13.91
N GLU A 173 9.68 11.92 -14.01
CA GLU A 173 9.69 10.46 -13.80
C GLU A 173 10.45 10.13 -12.52
N GLU A 174 9.89 9.25 -11.71
CA GLU A 174 10.58 8.65 -10.57
C GLU A 174 10.42 7.13 -10.57
N VAL A 175 11.46 6.42 -10.11
CA VAL A 175 11.40 4.98 -9.86
C VAL A 175 11.39 4.74 -8.36
N LEU A 176 10.30 4.18 -7.87
CA LEU A 176 10.10 3.80 -6.48
C LEU A 176 10.44 2.32 -6.29
N LYS A 177 11.38 2.03 -5.40
CA LYS A 177 11.68 0.66 -4.96
C LYS A 177 10.93 0.33 -3.69
N TYR A 178 10.50 -0.93 -3.52
CA TYR A 178 9.84 -1.37 -2.29
C TYR A 178 10.67 -1.09 -1.02
N SER A 179 12.00 -1.17 -1.11
CA SER A 179 12.92 -0.88 0.01
C SER A 179 12.90 0.59 0.46
N GLU A 180 12.53 1.51 -0.44
CA GLU A 180 12.58 2.96 -0.26
C GLU A 180 11.18 3.56 0.01
N ARG A 181 10.17 2.70 0.20
CA ARG A 181 8.75 3.08 0.37
C ARG A 181 8.48 4.09 1.50
N ASN A 182 9.33 4.14 2.53
CA ASN A 182 9.18 5.12 3.62
C ASN A 182 9.48 6.56 3.19
N ASP A 183 10.26 6.73 2.13
CA ASP A 183 10.72 8.04 1.67
C ASP A 183 9.71 8.67 0.70
N ASN A 184 8.95 7.85 -0.03
CA ASN A 184 7.89 8.29 -0.93
C ASN A 184 6.52 7.67 -0.58
N LYS A 185 5.90 8.24 0.44
CA LYS A 185 4.61 7.75 0.97
C LYS A 185 3.45 7.98 -0.01
N LEU A 186 3.46 9.08 -0.77
CA LEU A 186 2.45 9.33 -1.80
C LEU A 186 2.56 8.28 -2.91
N GLY A 187 3.78 7.99 -3.40
CA GLY A 187 4.02 6.95 -4.38
C GLY A 187 3.50 5.58 -3.93
N VAL A 188 3.72 5.21 -2.66
CA VAL A 188 3.13 3.99 -2.08
C VAL A 188 1.60 4.00 -2.13
N LYS A 189 0.97 5.13 -1.80
CA LYS A 189 -0.49 5.26 -1.89
C LYS A 189 -0.96 5.08 -3.33
N LEU A 190 -0.28 5.69 -4.30
CA LEU A 190 -0.61 5.58 -5.72
C LEU A 190 -0.50 4.14 -6.22
N ILE A 191 0.58 3.43 -5.88
CA ILE A 191 0.79 2.03 -6.26
C ILE A 191 -0.26 1.09 -5.64
N ASN A 192 -0.66 1.34 -4.39
CA ASN A 192 -1.74 0.58 -3.76
C ASN A 192 -3.10 0.88 -4.40
N PHE A 193 -3.37 2.15 -4.71
CA PHE A 193 -4.65 2.59 -5.29
C PHE A 193 -4.83 2.09 -6.72
N SER A 194 -3.76 2.12 -7.53
CA SER A 194 -3.78 1.67 -8.92
C SER A 194 -3.93 0.15 -9.10
N GLY A 195 -3.80 -0.63 -8.01
CA GLY A 195 -3.78 -2.09 -8.08
C GLY A 195 -2.50 -2.67 -8.72
N THR A 196 -1.47 -1.86 -8.98
CA THR A 196 -0.22 -2.33 -9.59
C THR A 196 0.76 -2.94 -8.57
N SER A 197 0.41 -2.94 -7.29
CA SER A 197 1.27 -3.43 -6.20
C SER A 197 1.40 -4.97 -6.15
N LEU A 198 0.50 -5.72 -6.80
CA LEU A 198 0.24 -7.17 -6.68
C LEU A 198 -0.21 -7.64 -5.28
N MET A 199 0.36 -7.06 -4.24
CA MET A 199 -0.02 -7.20 -2.85
C MET A 199 0.05 -5.81 -2.23
N SER A 200 -0.92 -5.43 -1.41
CA SER A 200 -0.85 -4.11 -0.78
C SER A 200 0.40 -4.01 0.10
N MET A 201 1.05 -2.86 0.08
CA MET A 201 2.25 -2.58 0.87
C MET A 201 2.03 -1.40 1.81
N GLY A 202 2.61 -1.46 2.99
CA GLY A 202 2.53 -0.37 3.97
C GLY A 202 3.54 0.73 3.64
N TYR A 203 3.41 1.88 4.29
CA TYR A 203 4.31 3.01 4.07
C TYR A 203 5.66 2.81 4.74
N TYR A 204 5.67 2.20 5.91
CA TYR A 204 6.87 1.91 6.68
C TYR A 204 7.03 0.40 6.92
N SER A 205 5.92 -0.29 7.17
CA SER A 205 5.85 -1.73 7.44
C SER A 205 4.56 -2.31 6.88
N ASP A 206 4.58 -3.56 6.42
CA ASP A 206 3.38 -4.22 5.90
C ASP A 206 2.45 -4.75 7.00
N ILE A 207 2.61 -4.28 8.23
CA ILE A 207 1.90 -4.80 9.40
C ILE A 207 0.38 -4.67 9.24
N THR A 208 -0.10 -3.63 8.55
CA THR A 208 -1.53 -3.40 8.27
C THR A 208 -2.01 -3.99 6.95
N LYS A 209 -1.11 -4.60 6.16
CA LYS A 209 -1.40 -5.09 4.79
C LYS A 209 -1.33 -6.61 4.64
N GLY A 210 -0.91 -7.31 5.69
CA GLY A 210 -0.89 -8.78 5.73
C GLY A 210 -2.30 -9.39 5.62
N TYR A 211 -2.34 -10.68 5.28
CA TYR A 211 -3.58 -11.44 5.14
C TYR A 211 -4.48 -11.29 6.37
N PRO A 212 -5.80 -11.06 6.17
CA PRO A 212 -6.74 -10.92 7.28
C PRO A 212 -6.84 -12.24 8.03
N ASN A 213 -6.20 -12.31 9.20
CA ASN A 213 -6.45 -13.34 10.18
C ASN A 213 -7.13 -12.66 11.37
N HIS A 214 -8.23 -13.22 11.89
CA HIS A 214 -8.87 -12.71 13.09
C HIS A 214 -7.89 -12.56 14.28
N PHE A 215 -6.77 -13.29 14.28
CA PHE A 215 -5.70 -13.13 15.26
C PHE A 215 -4.96 -11.79 15.17
N PHE A 216 -4.73 -11.24 13.98
CA PHE A 216 -3.97 -10.01 13.76
C PHE A 216 -4.81 -8.98 12.99
N PRO A 217 -5.03 -7.75 13.51
CA PRO A 217 -4.40 -7.12 14.68
C PRO A 217 -5.19 -7.25 15.99
N PHE A 218 -6.37 -7.88 15.97
CA PHE A 218 -7.33 -7.78 17.08
C PHE A 218 -6.92 -8.56 18.33
N ILE A 219 -6.57 -9.84 18.21
CA ILE A 219 -6.10 -10.65 19.36
C ILE A 219 -4.70 -10.19 19.75
N TYR A 220 -3.82 -10.06 18.76
CA TYR A 220 -2.48 -9.52 18.91
C TYR A 220 -2.24 -8.45 17.83
N PRO A 221 -1.76 -7.25 18.17
CA PRO A 221 -1.26 -6.81 19.48
C PRO A 221 -2.29 -6.05 20.36
N ILE A 222 -3.53 -5.84 19.87
CA ILE A 222 -4.49 -4.93 20.52
C ILE A 222 -5.00 -5.55 21.84
N SER A 223 -5.60 -6.73 21.80
CA SER A 223 -6.18 -7.34 23.00
C SER A 223 -5.13 -7.70 24.04
N THR A 224 -3.94 -8.19 23.62
CA THR A 224 -2.81 -8.45 24.53
C THR A 224 -2.37 -7.20 25.27
N SER A 225 -2.34 -6.04 24.60
CA SER A 225 -2.01 -4.76 25.23
C SER A 225 -3.08 -4.33 26.23
N ILE A 226 -4.36 -4.43 25.85
CA ILE A 226 -5.48 -4.07 26.72
C ILE A 226 -5.46 -4.93 28.00
N ILE A 227 -5.29 -6.25 27.87
CA ILE A 227 -5.16 -7.16 29.02
C ILE A 227 -3.94 -6.80 29.87
N GLY A 228 -2.80 -6.52 29.25
CA GLY A 228 -1.60 -6.05 29.94
C GLY A 228 -1.85 -4.80 30.78
N ILE A 229 -2.51 -3.79 30.20
CA ILE A 229 -2.89 -2.55 30.91
C ILE A 229 -3.81 -2.86 32.09
N PHE A 230 -4.86 -3.65 31.90
CA PHE A 230 -5.80 -3.99 32.97
C PHE A 230 -5.12 -4.74 34.13
N LEU A 231 -4.29 -5.75 33.83
CA LEU A 231 -3.56 -6.49 34.86
C LEU A 231 -2.58 -5.61 35.63
N LEU A 232 -1.93 -4.67 34.95
CA LEU A 232 -1.04 -3.71 35.59
C LEU A 232 -1.82 -2.78 36.54
N ILE A 233 -2.95 -2.22 36.10
CA ILE A 233 -3.82 -1.37 36.93
C ILE A 233 -4.30 -2.13 38.17
N ILE A 234 -4.80 -3.35 38.02
CA ILE A 234 -5.25 -4.19 39.14
C ILE A 234 -4.10 -4.43 40.12
N SER A 235 -2.91 -4.78 39.60
CA SER A 235 -1.74 -5.06 40.43
C SER A 235 -1.29 -3.83 41.22
N LEU A 236 -1.27 -2.66 40.58
CA LEU A 236 -0.93 -1.39 41.23
C LEU A 236 -1.91 -1.05 42.34
N ASN A 237 -3.22 -1.21 42.11
CA ASN A 237 -4.23 -0.99 43.15
C ASN A 237 -4.05 -1.92 44.36
N ILE A 238 -3.73 -3.21 44.14
CA ILE A 238 -3.44 -4.16 45.23
C ILE A 238 -2.22 -3.72 46.04
N VAL A 239 -1.13 -3.29 45.38
CA VAL A 239 0.07 -2.80 46.06
C VAL A 239 -0.24 -1.55 46.89
N LEU A 240 -0.96 -0.58 46.31
CA LEU A 240 -1.34 0.66 46.98
C LEU A 240 -2.24 0.40 48.19
N TYR A 241 -3.21 -0.51 48.07
CA TYR A 241 -4.10 -0.89 49.16
C TYR A 241 -3.34 -1.53 50.32
N LYS A 242 -2.45 -2.50 50.04
CA LYS A 242 -1.59 -3.11 51.07
C LYS A 242 -0.70 -2.08 51.76
N LYS A 243 -0.14 -1.13 51.00
CA LYS A 243 0.68 -0.05 51.56
C LYS A 243 -0.12 0.85 52.49
N ARG A 244 -1.38 1.18 52.15
CA ARG A 244 -2.27 1.98 53.01
C ARG A 244 -2.61 1.27 54.32
N LEU A 245 -2.96 -0.02 54.27
CA LEU A 245 -3.23 -0.80 55.48
C LEU A 245 -2.03 -0.84 56.44
N LEU A 246 -0.84 -1.08 55.91
CA LEU A 246 0.40 -1.07 56.71
C LEU A 246 0.72 0.29 57.33
N LEU A 247 0.25 1.39 56.76
CA LEU A 247 0.39 2.72 57.36
C LEU A 247 -0.59 2.91 58.51
N ILE A 248 -1.85 2.50 58.35
CA ILE A 248 -2.87 2.55 59.40
C ILE A 248 -2.45 1.69 60.61
N GLU A 249 -1.93 0.49 60.38
CA GLU A 249 -1.42 -0.40 61.44
C GLU A 249 -0.20 0.17 62.19
N ARG A 250 0.54 1.13 61.60
CA ARG A 250 1.67 1.80 62.27
C ARG A 250 1.24 3.01 63.09
N GLU A 251 0.03 3.53 62.84
CA GLU A 251 -0.54 4.69 63.52
C GLU A 251 -1.43 4.29 64.71
N LEU A 252 -1.78 3.00 64.83
CA LEU A 252 -2.51 2.38 65.95
C LEU A 252 -1.55 1.76 66.98
#